data_AF-A0A346QRC1-F1
#
_entry.id   AF-A0A346QRC1-F1
#
_cell.length_a   1.000
_cell.length_b   1.000
_cell.length_c   1.000
_cell.angle_alpha   90.00
_cell.angle_beta   90.00
_cell.angle_gamma   90.00
#
_symmetry.space_group_name_H-M   'P 1'
#
loop_
_entity.id
_entity.type
_entity.pdbx_description
1 polymer ?
#
loop_
_entity_poly.entity_id
_entity_poly.type
_entity_poly.pdbx_seq_one_letter_code
_entity_poly.pdbx_strand_id
1 'polypeptide(L)'
;ALSRSLDMMKMFLVRCPACMRNLRIPFCYMTCSPQQTDFLVPVNHVPATHTLKKGHKLVTDMKFYLSKDFVDKVYASCRDVVSPSTNDRVMGLFCGDWGAARCTGERLFNYLGNFEVNGHTPINIQYQYLKDLEESPEGIIPLNQTAQPCNLELEGSIACSCADCQSSCPVIPDTWDAPGKPWIMFGYDGLAVAMALTAVLCSVSFLVIFAYCHKRNKRYTAVMVE
;
A
#
# COMPACT_ATOMS: atom_id res chain seq x y z
N ALA A 1 22.26 5.15 23.02
CA ALA A 1 20.98 4.80 23.66
C ALA A 1 19.87 4.67 22.63
N LEU A 2 19.52 5.75 21.92
CA LEU A 2 18.42 5.75 20.94
C LEU A 2 18.46 4.61 19.91
N SER A 3 19.62 4.34 19.30
CA SER A 3 19.75 3.23 18.34
C SER A 3 19.31 1.89 18.92
N ARG A 4 19.68 1.59 20.17
CA ARG A 4 19.28 0.34 20.86
C ARG A 4 17.77 0.29 21.13
N SER A 5 17.17 1.43 21.46
CA SER A 5 15.71 1.52 21.66
C SER A 5 14.93 1.29 20.36
N LEU A 6 15.51 1.66 19.21
CA LEU A 6 14.89 1.48 17.89
C LEU A 6 15.13 0.10 17.27
N ASP A 7 16.00 -0.74 17.84
CA ASP A 7 16.32 -2.06 17.26
C ASP A 7 15.09 -2.97 17.19
N MET A 8 14.22 -2.93 18.21
CA MET A 8 12.97 -3.69 18.20
C MET A 8 12.05 -3.25 17.07
N MET A 9 11.87 -1.94 16.90
CA MET A 9 11.08 -1.36 15.81
C MET A 9 11.66 -1.75 14.44
N LYS A 10 12.99 -1.72 14.31
CA LYS A 10 13.70 -2.12 13.10
C LYS A 10 13.43 -3.58 12.71
N MET A 11 13.34 -4.51 13.68
CA MET A 11 13.04 -5.91 13.39
C MET A 11 11.69 -6.09 12.68
N PHE A 12 10.67 -5.32 13.06
CA PHE A 12 9.35 -5.40 12.44
C PHE A 12 9.27 -4.65 11.10
N LEU A 13 10.00 -3.54 10.96
CA LEU A 13 9.92 -2.66 9.79
C LEU A 13 11.01 -2.90 8.74
N VAL A 14 11.85 -3.92 8.91
CA VAL A 14 12.99 -4.21 8.01
C VAL A 14 12.58 -4.43 6.55
N ARG A 15 11.35 -4.90 6.29
CA ARG A 15 10.84 -5.17 4.94
C ARG A 15 10.61 -3.90 4.11
N CYS A 16 10.38 -2.76 4.76
CA CYS A 16 10.13 -1.49 4.08
C CYS A 16 11.07 -0.40 4.63
N PRO A 17 12.22 -0.16 3.96
CA PRO A 17 13.21 0.84 4.37
C PRO A 17 12.65 2.26 4.45
N ALA A 18 11.73 2.63 3.55
CA ALA A 18 11.07 3.93 3.56
C ALA A 18 10.27 4.16 4.85
N CYS A 19 9.48 3.17 5.27
CA CYS A 19 8.74 3.21 6.52
C CYS A 19 9.67 3.38 7.73
N MET A 20 10.70 2.55 7.85
CA MET A 20 11.64 2.63 8.97
C MET A 20 12.37 3.98 9.02
N ARG A 21 12.74 4.53 7.85
CA ARG A 21 13.33 5.88 7.75
C ARG A 21 12.36 6.95 8.22
N ASN A 22 11.10 6.89 7.81
CA ASN A 22 10.11 7.91 8.17
C ASN A 22 9.79 7.88 9.66
N LEU A 23 9.60 6.68 10.23
CA LEU A 23 9.23 6.52 11.62
C LEU A 23 10.38 6.89 12.59
N ARG A 24 11.65 6.73 12.17
CA ARG A 24 12.80 7.18 13.00
C ARG A 24 12.98 8.70 13.05
N ILE A 25 12.52 9.44 12.04
CA ILE A 25 12.77 10.89 11.93
C ILE A 25 12.30 11.64 13.18
N PRO A 26 11.04 11.52 13.64
CA PRO A 26 10.57 12.19 14.86
C PRO A 26 11.46 11.90 16.07
N PHE A 27 11.84 10.63 16.28
CA PHE A 27 12.70 10.25 17.41
C PHE A 27 14.12 10.82 17.31
N CYS A 28 14.70 10.86 16.11
CA CYS A 28 16.01 11.46 15.88
C CYS A 28 15.99 12.97 16.15
N TYR A 29 14.98 13.68 15.63
CA TYR A 29 14.84 15.13 15.85
C TYR A 29 14.56 15.44 17.32
N MET A 30 13.66 14.70 17.94
CA MET A 30 13.36 14.83 19.36
C MET A 30 14.58 14.63 20.26
N THR A 31 15.48 13.71 19.90
CA THR A 31 16.62 13.35 20.75
C THR A 31 17.87 14.18 20.47
N CYS A 32 18.12 14.55 19.22
CA CYS A 32 19.42 15.09 18.79
C CYS A 32 19.37 16.38 17.97
N SER A 33 18.19 16.92 17.60
CA SER A 33 18.14 18.15 16.81
C SER A 33 18.75 19.34 17.58
N PRO A 34 19.55 20.20 16.93
CA PRO A 34 20.00 21.45 17.55
C PRO A 34 18.84 22.46 17.75
N GLN A 35 17.72 22.27 17.06
CA GLN A 35 16.53 23.13 17.09
C GLN A 35 15.38 22.49 17.88
N GLN A 36 15.69 21.71 18.92
CA GLN A 36 14.66 21.00 19.71
C GLN A 36 13.61 21.93 20.33
N THR A 37 13.98 23.16 20.68
CA THR A 37 13.08 24.14 21.30
C THR A 37 11.95 24.58 20.38
N ASP A 38 12.10 24.41 19.08
CA ASP A 38 11.10 24.84 18.10
C ASP A 38 9.83 23.98 18.18
N PHE A 39 9.97 22.69 18.49
CA PHE A 39 8.87 21.72 18.45
C PHE A 39 8.70 20.90 19.75
N LEU A 40 9.57 21.04 20.75
CA LEU A 40 9.44 20.36 22.04
C LEU A 40 9.20 21.33 23.18
N VAL A 41 8.26 20.98 24.05
CA VAL A 41 8.00 21.70 25.30
C VAL A 41 7.99 20.70 26.46
N PRO A 42 8.95 20.76 27.41
CA PRO A 42 8.89 19.93 28.61
C PRO A 42 7.69 20.35 29.48
N VAL A 43 6.91 19.37 29.93
CA VAL A 43 5.72 19.59 30.75
C VAL A 43 6.04 19.34 32.23
N ASN A 44 6.57 18.16 32.53
CA ASN A 44 6.89 17.76 33.90
C ASN A 44 8.35 17.32 34.02
N HIS A 45 8.87 17.47 35.23
CA HIS A 45 10.22 17.08 35.55
C HIS A 45 10.36 16.66 37.01
N VAL A 46 11.28 15.75 37.26
CA VAL A 46 11.65 15.27 38.60
C VAL A 46 13.12 15.55 38.88
N PRO A 47 13.56 15.63 40.15
CA PRO A 47 14.98 15.72 40.47
C PRO A 47 15.74 14.54 39.87
N ALA A 48 16.88 14.79 39.23
CA ALA A 48 17.69 13.73 38.66
C ALA A 48 18.23 12.83 39.79
N THR A 49 17.94 11.53 39.67
CA THR A 49 18.35 10.50 40.63
C THR A 49 19.79 10.03 40.41
N HIS A 50 20.36 10.30 39.24
CA HIS A 50 21.72 9.88 38.91
C HIS A 50 22.75 10.73 39.67
N THR A 51 23.68 10.06 40.37
CA THR A 51 24.70 10.70 41.22
C THR A 51 25.55 11.73 40.48
N LEU A 52 25.89 11.46 39.21
CA LEU A 52 26.64 12.40 38.35
C LEU A 52 25.80 13.59 37.82
N LYS A 53 24.49 13.61 38.06
CA LYS A 53 23.57 14.66 37.62
C LYS A 53 22.87 15.36 38.79
N LYS A 54 23.44 15.28 40.00
CA LYS A 54 22.88 15.92 41.20
C LYS A 54 22.64 17.41 40.94
N GLY A 55 21.44 17.89 41.24
CA GLY A 55 21.01 19.28 40.98
C GLY A 55 20.36 19.52 39.61
N HIS A 56 20.38 18.55 38.70
CA HIS A 56 19.67 18.65 37.41
C HIS A 56 18.24 18.09 37.52
N LYS A 57 17.40 18.47 36.56
CA LYS A 57 16.02 17.98 36.41
C LYS A 57 15.96 16.94 35.29
N LEU A 58 15.27 15.84 35.53
CA LEU A 58 14.93 14.82 34.54
C LEU A 58 13.53 15.09 34.02
N VAL A 59 13.38 15.23 32.70
CA VAL A 59 12.07 15.39 32.06
C VAL A 59 11.34 14.05 32.07
N THR A 60 10.09 14.05 32.53
CA THR A 60 9.22 12.85 32.56
C THR A 60 8.11 12.92 31.51
N ASP A 61 7.67 14.13 31.20
CA ASP A 61 6.58 14.40 30.27
C ASP A 61 6.96 15.57 29.37
N MET A 62 6.64 15.46 28.08
CA MET A 62 6.87 16.53 27.12
C MET A 62 5.74 16.59 26.08
N LYS A 63 5.50 17.78 25.53
CA LYS A 63 4.72 17.98 24.32
C LYS A 63 5.63 18.00 23.11
N PHE A 64 5.23 17.32 22.05
CA PHE A 64 5.94 17.30 20.79
C PHE A 64 5.00 17.70 19.65
N TYR A 65 5.26 18.86 19.06
CA TYR A 65 4.47 19.42 17.97
C TYR A 65 4.96 18.88 16.62
N LEU A 66 4.06 18.24 15.89
CA LEU A 66 4.30 17.65 14.58
C LEU A 66 3.34 18.24 13.55
N SER A 67 3.79 18.39 12.31
CA SER A 67 2.89 18.64 11.19
C SER A 67 1.97 17.43 10.99
N LYS A 68 0.66 17.67 10.88
CA LYS A 68 -0.32 16.62 10.61
C LYS A 68 -0.05 15.93 9.28
N ASP A 69 0.27 16.69 8.24
CA ASP A 69 0.60 16.16 6.91
C ASP A 69 1.82 15.24 6.97
N PHE A 70 2.86 15.63 7.71
CA PHE A 70 4.02 14.78 7.92
C PHE A 70 3.66 13.47 8.62
N VAL A 71 2.86 13.52 9.69
CA VAL A 71 2.40 12.34 10.42
C VAL A 71 1.57 11.40 9.55
N ASP A 72 0.64 11.95 8.77
CA ASP A 72 -0.21 11.18 7.88
C ASP A 72 0.61 10.52 6.75
N LYS A 73 1.65 11.20 6.22
CA LYS A 73 2.58 10.62 5.24
C LYS A 73 3.48 9.53 5.84
N VAL A 74 3.98 9.72 7.06
CA VAL A 74 4.73 8.67 7.78
C VAL A 74 3.86 7.42 7.93
N TYR A 75 2.62 7.59 8.41
CA TYR A 75 1.67 6.49 8.54
C TYR A 75 1.35 5.82 7.19
N ALA A 76 1.08 6.60 6.14
CA ALA A 76 0.80 6.07 4.81
C ALA A 76 1.95 5.21 4.26
N SER A 77 3.20 5.55 4.56
CA SER A 77 4.37 4.75 4.15
C SER A 77 4.52 3.42 4.89
N CYS A 78 3.80 3.24 6.01
CA CYS A 78 3.96 2.12 6.93
C CYS A 78 2.71 1.24 7.09
N ARG A 79 1.53 1.74 6.74
CA ARG A 79 0.23 1.11 7.07
C ARG A 79 0.04 -0.31 6.53
N ASP A 80 0.71 -0.62 5.43
CA ASP A 80 0.60 -1.89 4.70
C ASP A 80 1.77 -2.84 5.02
N VAL A 81 2.76 -2.41 5.81
CA VAL A 81 3.95 -3.21 6.13
C VAL A 81 3.56 -4.42 6.97
N VAL A 82 4.02 -5.58 6.55
CA VAL A 82 3.70 -6.86 7.17
C VAL A 82 4.86 -7.34 8.05
N SER A 83 4.53 -7.83 9.24
CA SER A 83 5.49 -8.41 10.17
C SER A 83 6.13 -9.67 9.57
N PRO A 84 7.47 -9.78 9.53
CA PRO A 84 8.16 -10.97 9.02
C PRO A 84 7.81 -12.27 9.76
N SER A 85 7.39 -12.18 11.03
CA SER A 85 7.15 -13.35 11.89
C SER A 85 5.70 -13.82 11.91
N THR A 86 4.73 -12.91 11.85
CA THR A 86 3.30 -13.25 11.98
C THR A 86 2.54 -13.15 10.67
N ASN A 87 3.11 -12.51 9.66
CA ASN A 87 2.44 -12.17 8.40
C ASN A 87 1.18 -11.27 8.58
N ASP A 88 1.04 -10.63 9.74
CA ASP A 88 0.04 -9.59 10.01
C ASP A 88 0.63 -8.19 9.84
N ARG A 89 -0.21 -7.18 9.61
CA ARG A 89 0.22 -5.78 9.52
C ARG A 89 0.88 -5.33 10.82
N VAL A 90 2.06 -4.73 10.74
CA VAL A 90 2.84 -4.24 11.90
C VAL A 90 2.05 -3.21 12.72
N MET A 91 1.15 -2.45 12.08
CA MET A 91 0.26 -1.51 12.77
C MET A 91 -0.63 -2.17 13.83
N GLY A 92 -0.89 -3.48 13.74
CA GLY A 92 -1.59 -4.21 14.80
C GLY A 92 -0.83 -4.21 16.13
N LEU A 93 0.50 -4.16 16.08
CA LEU A 93 1.38 -4.10 17.26
C LEU A 93 1.64 -2.65 17.70
N PHE A 94 1.63 -1.70 16.76
CA PHE A 94 2.08 -0.33 17.01
C PHE A 94 0.93 0.67 17.25
N CYS A 95 -0.33 0.23 17.21
CA CYS A 95 -1.49 1.11 17.42
C CYS A 95 -2.36 0.71 18.61
N GLY A 96 -1.87 -0.17 19.49
CA GLY A 96 -2.57 -0.64 20.69
C GLY A 96 -3.96 -1.21 20.38
N ASP A 97 -4.95 -0.83 21.20
CA ASP A 97 -6.33 -1.35 21.12
C ASP A 97 -7.04 -1.04 19.80
N TRP A 98 -6.57 -0.06 19.03
CA TRP A 98 -7.15 0.24 17.72
C TRP A 98 -6.83 -0.83 16.68
N GLY A 99 -5.75 -1.59 16.88
CA GLY A 99 -5.22 -2.55 15.93
C GLY A 99 -4.91 -1.94 14.56
N ALA A 100 -4.62 -2.79 13.58
CA ALA A 100 -4.27 -2.33 12.24
C ALA A 100 -5.45 -1.68 11.49
N ALA A 101 -6.68 -2.17 11.70
CA ALA A 101 -7.85 -1.79 10.93
C ALA A 101 -8.36 -0.38 11.23
N ARG A 102 -8.20 0.10 12.47
CA ARG A 102 -8.63 1.45 12.89
C ARG A 102 -7.44 2.34 13.23
N CYS A 103 -6.22 2.00 12.82
CA CYS A 103 -5.09 2.87 13.05
C CYS A 103 -5.11 4.11 12.14
N THR A 104 -4.61 5.22 12.66
CA THR A 104 -4.32 6.46 11.93
C THR A 104 -2.93 6.94 12.36
N GLY A 105 -2.34 7.90 11.64
CA GLY A 105 -1.04 8.46 12.05
C GLY A 105 -1.05 9.00 13.48
N GLU A 106 -2.11 9.70 13.86
CA GLU A 106 -2.27 10.21 15.22
C GLU A 106 -2.37 9.09 16.26
N ARG A 107 -3.13 8.03 15.98
CA ARG A 107 -3.26 6.87 16.89
C ARG A 107 -1.95 6.12 17.04
N LEU A 108 -1.20 5.97 15.95
CA LEU A 108 0.14 5.39 15.93
C LEU A 108 1.09 6.18 16.85
N PHE A 109 1.24 7.49 16.63
CA PHE A 109 2.15 8.30 17.45
C PHE A 109 1.69 8.41 18.90
N ASN A 110 0.38 8.56 19.15
CA ASN A 110 -0.16 8.57 20.51
C ASN A 110 0.16 7.28 21.26
N TYR A 111 0.04 6.11 20.62
CA TYR A 111 0.46 4.85 21.21
C TYR A 111 1.97 4.81 21.46
N LEU A 112 2.78 5.19 20.46
CA LEU A 112 4.24 5.20 20.59
C LEU A 112 4.74 6.13 21.69
N GLY A 113 4.02 7.22 21.99
CA GLY A 113 4.37 8.19 23.03
C GLY A 113 3.79 7.90 24.42
N ASN A 114 2.82 6.99 24.54
CA ASN A 114 2.14 6.74 25.80
C ASN A 114 2.93 5.75 26.66
N PHE A 115 3.51 6.26 27.75
CA PHE A 115 4.30 5.47 28.70
C PHE A 115 3.50 4.36 29.40
N GLU A 116 2.27 4.67 29.80
CA GLU A 116 1.42 3.77 30.56
C GLU A 116 0.94 2.57 29.72
N VAL A 117 0.71 2.81 28.43
CA VAL A 117 0.16 1.80 27.52
C VAL A 117 1.25 1.00 26.81
N ASN A 118 2.27 1.68 26.25
CA ASN A 118 3.25 1.03 25.39
C ASN A 118 4.38 0.37 26.19
N GLY A 119 4.69 0.80 27.42
CA GLY A 119 5.75 0.25 28.28
C GLY A 119 7.19 0.28 27.71
N HIS A 120 7.33 0.55 26.41
CA HIS A 120 8.56 0.58 25.63
C HIS A 120 9.01 2.01 25.32
N THR A 121 8.15 3.02 25.50
CA THR A 121 8.57 4.42 25.46
C THR A 121 9.25 4.76 26.78
N PRO A 122 10.40 5.46 26.78
CA PRO A 122 11.15 5.74 28.01
C PRO A 122 10.54 6.86 28.86
N ILE A 123 9.72 7.71 28.27
CA ILE A 123 9.03 8.86 28.89
C ILE A 123 7.68 9.08 28.21
N ASN A 124 6.82 9.88 28.83
CA ASN A 124 5.51 10.21 28.25
C ASN A 124 5.64 11.36 27.23
N ILE A 125 5.24 11.10 25.98
CA ILE A 125 5.33 12.06 24.87
C ILE A 125 3.91 12.38 24.40
N GLN A 126 3.49 13.62 24.65
CA GLN A 126 2.19 14.14 24.25
C GLN A 126 2.29 14.79 22.87
N TYR A 127 2.04 14.00 21.82
CA TYR A 127 2.05 14.51 20.45
C TYR A 127 0.91 15.51 20.22
N GLN A 128 1.24 16.62 19.56
CA GLN A 128 0.31 17.65 19.13
C GLN A 128 0.41 17.75 17.61
N TYR A 129 -0.73 17.67 16.92
CA TYR A 129 -0.78 17.62 15.46
C TYR A 129 -1.32 18.94 14.94
N LEU A 130 -0.48 19.72 14.27
CA LEU A 130 -0.86 21.02 13.71
C LEU A 130 -1.09 20.89 12.20
N LYS A 131 -2.23 21.37 11.72
CA LYS A 131 -2.51 21.43 10.27
C LYS A 131 -1.86 22.66 9.66
N ASP A 132 -2.10 23.79 10.30
CA ASP A 132 -1.66 25.11 9.86
C ASP A 132 -0.77 25.73 10.93
N LEU A 133 0.18 26.58 10.51
CA LEU A 133 1.06 27.29 11.45
C LEU A 133 0.28 28.27 12.34
N GLU A 134 -0.90 28.70 11.91
CA GLU A 134 -1.80 29.59 12.66
C GLU A 134 -2.39 28.90 13.90
N GLU A 135 -2.49 27.56 13.91
CA GLU A 135 -2.92 26.77 15.08
C GLU A 135 -1.79 26.61 16.11
N SER A 136 -0.55 26.97 15.75
CA SER A 136 0.62 26.77 16.59
C SER A 136 0.68 27.79 17.74
N PRO A 137 1.02 27.37 18.97
CA PRO A 137 1.34 28.30 20.04
C PRO A 137 2.48 29.25 19.65
N GLU A 138 2.50 30.44 20.24
CA GLU A 138 3.52 31.45 19.94
C GLU A 138 4.94 30.90 20.15
N GLY A 139 5.79 31.05 19.13
CA GLY A 139 7.17 30.57 19.14
C GLY A 139 7.35 29.08 18.86
N ILE A 140 6.27 28.32 18.60
CA ILE A 140 6.35 26.90 18.23
C ILE A 140 6.31 26.74 16.71
N ILE A 141 7.28 26.01 16.17
CA ILE A 141 7.35 25.59 14.78
C ILE A 141 7.29 24.05 14.77
N PRO A 142 6.17 23.44 14.35
CA PRO A 142 6.04 21.99 14.37
C PRO A 142 7.09 21.31 13.49
N LEU A 143 7.53 20.12 13.89
CA LEU A 143 8.41 19.33 13.04
C LEU A 143 7.67 18.94 11.76
N ASN A 144 8.16 19.48 10.64
CA ASN A 144 7.66 19.19 9.31
C ASN A 144 8.84 18.76 8.43
N GLN A 145 8.99 17.45 8.25
CA GLN A 145 10.04 16.87 7.45
C GLN A 145 9.44 16.12 6.26
N THR A 146 10.23 15.89 5.23
CA THR A 146 9.77 15.12 4.07
C THR A 146 9.76 13.63 4.41
N ALA A 147 8.58 13.03 4.37
CA ALA A 147 8.41 11.58 4.45
C ALA A 147 8.66 10.95 3.06
N GLN A 148 9.48 9.91 3.02
CA GLN A 148 9.77 9.13 1.81
C GLN A 148 8.56 8.27 1.43
N PRO A 149 8.00 8.39 0.21
CA PRO A 149 6.95 7.49 -0.26
C PRO A 149 7.46 6.04 -0.34
N CYS A 150 6.61 5.07 0.02
CA CYS A 150 7.03 3.66 0.06
C CYS A 150 7.27 3.03 -1.32
N ASN A 151 6.69 3.62 -2.37
CA ASN A 151 6.82 3.17 -3.76
C ASN A 151 8.05 3.73 -4.49
N LEU A 152 8.80 4.65 -3.87
CA LEU A 152 9.99 5.23 -4.46
C LEU A 152 11.25 4.63 -3.83
N GLU A 153 12.29 4.53 -4.66
CA GLU A 153 13.62 4.11 -4.21
C GLU A 153 14.18 5.11 -3.19
N LEU A 154 14.77 4.58 -2.13
CA LEU A 154 15.49 5.36 -1.13
C LEU A 154 16.99 5.28 -1.45
N GLU A 155 17.72 6.39 -1.36
CA GLU A 155 19.16 6.41 -1.63
C GLU A 155 19.91 5.30 -0.88
N GLY A 156 20.55 4.39 -1.63
CA GLY A 156 21.26 3.22 -1.09
C GLY A 156 20.35 2.07 -0.64
N SER A 157 19.08 2.03 -1.07
CA SER A 157 18.12 0.97 -0.75
C SER A 157 17.10 0.80 -1.88
N ILE A 158 16.22 -0.19 -1.77
CA ILE A 158 15.17 -0.46 -2.76
C ILE A 158 13.81 0.11 -2.32
N ALA A 159 12.92 0.34 -3.28
CA ALA A 159 11.52 0.63 -3.00
C ALA A 159 10.84 -0.56 -2.27
N CYS A 160 9.79 -0.28 -1.50
CA CYS A 160 9.08 -1.32 -0.77
C CYS A 160 8.25 -2.20 -1.72
N SER A 161 8.13 -3.49 -1.40
CA SER A 161 7.36 -4.43 -2.20
C SER A 161 5.86 -4.11 -2.17
N CYS A 162 5.10 -4.54 -3.19
CA CYS A 162 3.63 -4.40 -3.22
C CYS A 162 2.94 -5.04 -2.00
N ALA A 163 3.52 -6.11 -1.44
CA ALA A 163 2.98 -6.75 -0.24
C ALA A 163 3.10 -5.86 1.02
N ASP A 164 4.08 -4.96 1.05
CA ASP A 164 4.36 -4.08 2.19
C ASP A 164 3.95 -2.60 1.91
N CYS A 165 3.51 -2.29 0.69
CA CYS A 165 3.13 -0.96 0.23
C CYS A 165 2.17 -1.05 -0.95
N GLN A 166 0.89 -0.73 -0.75
CA GLN A 166 -0.11 -0.79 -1.82
C GLN A 166 0.24 0.13 -3.01
N SER A 167 0.88 1.26 -2.74
CA SER A 167 1.29 2.21 -3.78
C SER A 167 2.39 1.68 -4.70
N SER A 168 3.05 0.58 -4.34
CA SER A 168 4.02 -0.12 -5.21
C SER A 168 3.36 -1.15 -6.13
N CYS A 169 2.06 -1.41 -5.97
CA CYS A 169 1.37 -2.41 -6.76
C CYS A 169 1.03 -1.89 -8.17
N PRO A 170 1.16 -2.71 -9.21
CA PRO A 170 0.68 -2.35 -10.54
C PRO A 170 -0.85 -2.27 -10.54
N VAL A 171 -1.40 -1.37 -11.35
CA VAL A 171 -2.84 -1.32 -11.61
C VAL A 171 -3.19 -2.48 -12.54
N ILE A 172 -4.01 -3.40 -12.04
CA ILE A 172 -4.52 -4.53 -12.85
C ILE A 172 -5.64 -3.99 -13.74
N PRO A 173 -5.62 -4.23 -15.06
CA PRO A 173 -6.71 -3.83 -15.94
C PRO A 173 -7.98 -4.65 -15.65
N ASP A 174 -9.16 -4.03 -15.81
CA ASP A 174 -10.45 -4.67 -15.55
C ASP A 174 -10.70 -5.93 -16.40
N THR A 175 -10.11 -5.98 -17.61
CA THR A 175 -10.12 -7.17 -18.46
C THR A 175 -8.73 -7.42 -19.05
N TRP A 176 -8.28 -8.68 -19.00
CA TRP A 176 -7.06 -9.14 -19.68
C TRP A 176 -7.29 -9.30 -21.19
N ASP A 177 -8.55 -9.52 -21.56
CA ASP A 177 -8.98 -9.54 -22.93
C ASP A 177 -9.31 -8.10 -23.34
N ALA A 178 -8.47 -7.50 -24.19
CA ALA A 178 -9.04 -6.57 -25.16
C ALA A 178 -10.12 -7.37 -25.89
N PRO A 179 -11.38 -6.91 -26.01
CA PRO A 179 -12.38 -7.65 -26.77
C PRO A 179 -11.76 -7.93 -28.14
N GLY A 180 -11.42 -9.19 -28.38
CA GLY A 180 -10.74 -9.59 -29.61
C GLY A 180 -11.58 -9.00 -30.73
N LYS A 181 -10.95 -8.26 -31.66
CA LYS A 181 -11.70 -7.62 -32.74
C LYS A 181 -12.60 -8.69 -33.34
N PRO A 182 -13.94 -8.50 -33.34
CA PRO A 182 -14.83 -9.53 -33.84
C PRO A 182 -14.39 -9.85 -35.26
N TRP A 183 -14.29 -11.14 -35.57
CA TRP A 183 -13.95 -11.55 -36.93
C TRP A 183 -15.11 -11.14 -37.83
N ILE A 184 -14.94 -10.05 -38.57
CA ILE A 184 -15.96 -9.49 -39.45
C ILE A 184 -15.59 -9.82 -40.89
N MET A 185 -16.53 -10.39 -41.63
CA MET A 185 -16.43 -10.62 -43.07
C MET A 185 -17.60 -9.89 -43.74
N PHE A 186 -17.31 -8.97 -44.67
CA PHE A 186 -18.31 -8.14 -45.36
C PHE A 186 -19.26 -7.33 -44.44
N GLY A 187 -18.81 -6.94 -43.24
CA GLY A 187 -19.63 -6.18 -42.29
C GLY A 187 -20.57 -7.03 -41.42
N TYR A 188 -20.52 -8.37 -41.56
CA TYR A 188 -21.27 -9.33 -40.74
C TYR A 188 -20.31 -10.21 -39.92
N ASP A 189 -20.85 -10.92 -38.93
CA ASP A 189 -20.11 -11.93 -38.18
C ASP A 189 -19.50 -12.97 -39.14
N GLY A 190 -18.18 -13.06 -39.16
CA GLY A 190 -17.42 -13.91 -40.08
C GLY A 190 -17.74 -15.39 -39.90
N LEU A 191 -18.09 -15.83 -38.69
CA LEU A 191 -18.53 -17.21 -38.45
C LEU A 191 -19.88 -17.45 -39.14
N ALA A 192 -20.81 -16.51 -39.02
CA ALA A 192 -22.11 -16.61 -39.68
C ALA A 192 -21.98 -16.64 -41.21
N VAL A 193 -21.11 -15.80 -41.77
CA VAL A 193 -20.82 -15.79 -43.22
C VAL A 193 -20.18 -17.11 -43.67
N ALA A 194 -19.18 -17.60 -42.93
CA ALA A 194 -18.53 -18.87 -43.24
C ALA A 194 -19.51 -20.06 -43.20
N MET A 195 -20.38 -20.12 -42.18
CA MET A 195 -21.42 -21.13 -42.04
C MET A 195 -22.47 -21.06 -43.18
N ALA A 196 -22.83 -19.86 -43.61
CA ALA A 196 -23.75 -19.70 -44.74
C ALA A 196 -23.12 -20.19 -46.06
N LEU A 197 -21.86 -19.84 -46.32
CA LEU A 197 -21.14 -20.28 -47.53
C LEU A 197 -20.97 -21.80 -47.58
N THR A 198 -20.61 -22.43 -46.45
CA THR A 198 -20.50 -23.89 -46.39
C THR A 198 -21.85 -24.57 -46.60
N ALA A 199 -22.94 -24.05 -46.00
CA ALA A 199 -24.29 -24.57 -46.21
C ALA A 199 -24.74 -24.50 -47.69
N VAL A 200 -24.43 -23.40 -48.39
CA VAL A 200 -24.74 -23.26 -49.82
C VAL A 200 -23.94 -24.27 -50.64
N LEU A 201 -22.64 -24.41 -50.39
CA LEU A 201 -21.78 -25.37 -51.10
C LEU A 201 -22.23 -26.82 -50.88
N CYS A 202 -22.57 -27.20 -49.64
CA CYS A 202 -23.11 -28.52 -49.31
C CYS A 202 -24.48 -28.78 -49.95
N SER A 203 -25.33 -27.75 -50.04
CA SER A 203 -26.66 -27.89 -50.66
C SER A 203 -26.55 -28.08 -52.17
N VAL A 204 -25.67 -27.31 -52.84
CA VAL A 204 -25.41 -27.46 -54.28
C VAL A 204 -24.81 -28.82 -54.59
N SER A 205 -23.83 -29.28 -53.81
CA SER A 205 -23.24 -30.61 -54.02
C SER A 205 -24.28 -31.72 -53.84
N PHE A 206 -25.15 -31.62 -52.83
CA PHE A 206 -26.27 -32.56 -52.64
C PHE A 206 -27.22 -32.57 -53.84
N LEU A 207 -27.62 -31.41 -54.36
CA LEU A 207 -28.52 -31.33 -55.52
C LEU A 207 -27.88 -31.89 -56.80
N VAL A 208 -26.59 -31.65 -57.02
CA VAL A 208 -25.85 -32.21 -58.17
C VAL A 208 -25.78 -33.74 -58.06
N ILE A 209 -25.44 -34.27 -56.89
CA ILE A 209 -25.42 -35.73 -56.65
C ILE A 209 -26.82 -36.31 -56.83
N PHE A 210 -27.86 -35.67 -56.28
CA PHE A 210 -29.24 -36.11 -56.42
C PHE A 210 -29.68 -36.12 -57.88
N ALA A 211 -29.41 -35.06 -58.65
CA ALA A 211 -29.73 -34.98 -60.07
C ALA A 211 -28.96 -36.04 -60.89
N TYR A 212 -27.69 -36.27 -60.56
CA TYR A 212 -26.88 -37.33 -61.18
C TYR A 212 -27.45 -38.72 -60.89
N CYS A 213 -27.75 -39.03 -59.62
CA CYS A 213 -28.35 -40.29 -59.20
C CYS A 213 -29.73 -40.50 -59.82
N HIS A 214 -30.57 -39.47 -59.89
CA HIS A 214 -31.90 -39.53 -60.50
C HIS A 214 -31.85 -39.73 -62.02
N LYS A 215 -30.95 -39.03 -62.73
CA LYS A 215 -30.70 -39.24 -64.17
C LYS A 215 -30.20 -40.65 -64.43
N ARG A 216 -29.32 -41.18 -63.58
CA ARG A 216 -28.82 -42.55 -63.66
C ARG A 216 -29.92 -43.57 -63.38
N ASN A 217 -30.77 -43.35 -62.38
CA ASN A 217 -31.91 -44.24 -62.07
C ASN A 217 -32.92 -44.29 -63.22
N LYS A 218 -33.30 -43.13 -63.80
CA LYS A 218 -34.17 -43.08 -64.98
C LYS A 218 -33.61 -43.85 -66.18
N ARG A 219 -32.29 -43.82 -66.38
CA ARG A 219 -31.61 -44.62 -67.41
C ARG A 219 -31.69 -46.13 -67.10
N TYR A 220 -31.50 -46.54 -65.85
CA TYR A 220 -31.65 -47.96 -65.47
C TYR A 220 -33.09 -48.47 -65.65
N THR A 221 -34.10 -47.69 -65.26
CA THR A 221 -35.51 -48.08 -65.48
C THR A 221 -35.89 -48.12 -66.96
N ALA A 222 -35.32 -47.26 -67.80
CA ALA A 222 -35.57 -47.31 -69.25
C ALA A 222 -34.96 -48.56 -69.91
N VAL A 223 -33.80 -49.03 -69.44
CA VAL A 223 -33.12 -50.23 -69.96
C VAL A 223 -33.78 -51.53 -69.51
N MET A 224 -34.54 -51.55 -68.41
CA MET A 224 -35.24 -52.77 -67.93
C MET A 224 -36.67 -52.91 -68.45
N VAL A 225 -37.15 -51.98 -69.28
CA VAL A 225 -38.50 -52.00 -69.87
C VAL A 225 -38.48 -52.36 -71.37
N GLU A 226 -37.29 -52.46 -71.98
CA GLU A 226 -37.04 -53.12 -73.27
C GLU A 226 -36.65 -54.60 -73.07
#